data_AF-A0A210PX27-F1
#
_entry.id   AF-A0A210PX27-F1
#
_cell.length_a   1.000
_cell.length_b   1.000
_cell.length_c   1.000
_cell.angle_alpha   90.00
_cell.angle_beta   90.00
_cell.angle_gamma   90.00
#
_symmetry.space_group_name_H-M   'P 1'
#
loop_
_entity.id
_entity.type
_entity.pdbx_description
1 polymer ?
#
loop_
_entity_poly.entity_id
_entity_poly.type
_entity_poly.pdbx_seq_one_letter_code
_entity_poly.pdbx_strand_id
1 'polypeptide(L)'
;MWSTQLCRIPITAFLGSISKQHTLRAAQKSCTFVRVQQCSQNTRTAFSRRVQKRTSLKEKAMAPAGGKAFQIGNAVAAGSSAVGIGALCFYGLGLSNEAGAVDRALLWSQEVRQRIRATYMYFGGSVALTAMSAMAVVRTPALMNLAMKNSWLAIGASFAAMIGTGMLCRSIPYKEGLGAKQLAWMLHSGVIGMVIAPISLMGGPLLMRAAWYTAGVVGGLSTLAMCAPSEKFLNMGAPLTIGLGMVIVSSLGTMFFPPATALGAGLYSISVYGGVVLFGMFLLYDTQKIIKNAEHHPSYSPVPYDPVNQSIGIYLDTINIFIRLAMILGNNRKK
;
A
#
# COMPACT_ATOMS: atom_id res chain seq x y z
N MET A 1 -44.94 -18.79 29.58
CA MET A 1 -45.53 -17.43 29.46
C MET A 1 -44.43 -16.55 28.86
N TRP A 2 -44.37 -16.46 27.53
CA TRP A 2 -44.91 -15.35 26.70
C TRP A 2 -44.29 -13.99 27.09
N SER A 3 -43.84 -13.11 26.19
CA SER A 3 -43.50 -13.13 24.76
C SER A 3 -42.87 -11.76 24.47
N THR A 4 -42.00 -11.73 23.48
CA THR A 4 -41.38 -10.57 22.83
C THR A 4 -42.37 -9.55 22.27
N GLN A 5 -42.01 -8.25 22.26
CA GLN A 5 -42.64 -7.25 21.38
C GLN A 5 -41.64 -6.74 20.32
N LEU A 6 -41.89 -7.19 19.10
CA LEU A 6 -41.49 -6.61 17.81
C LEU A 6 -42.78 -6.14 17.14
N CYS A 7 -42.85 -4.90 16.65
CA CYS A 7 -43.93 -4.42 15.77
C CYS A 7 -43.31 -3.37 14.83
N ARG A 8 -42.87 -3.72 13.62
CA ARG A 8 -43.62 -3.79 12.34
C ARG A 8 -44.54 -2.59 12.09
N ILE A 9 -44.13 -1.72 11.17
CA ILE A 9 -44.97 -0.72 10.49
C ILE A 9 -45.21 -1.22 9.06
N PRO A 10 -46.44 -1.17 8.52
CA PRO A 10 -46.79 -1.77 7.23
C PRO A 10 -46.59 -0.82 6.04
N ILE A 11 -46.47 -1.46 4.87
CA ILE A 11 -46.51 -0.90 3.51
C ILE A 11 -47.96 -1.01 3.00
N THR A 12 -48.46 0.01 2.28
CA THR A 12 -49.47 0.04 1.19
C THR A 12 -50.14 1.44 1.20
N ALA A 13 -50.63 2.09 0.14
CA ALA A 13 -50.67 1.89 -1.31
C ALA A 13 -51.50 3.06 -1.89
N PHE A 14 -51.26 3.40 -3.16
CA PHE A 14 -52.23 3.85 -4.19
C PHE A 14 -52.88 5.26 -4.20
N LEU A 15 -52.52 6.01 -5.26
CA LEU A 15 -53.34 6.59 -6.36
C LEU A 15 -54.60 7.44 -6.07
N GLY A 16 -54.68 8.62 -6.70
CA GLY A 16 -55.93 9.41 -6.79
C GLY A 16 -55.85 10.76 -7.51
N SER A 17 -55.95 10.71 -8.84
CA SER A 17 -56.39 11.70 -9.84
C SER A 17 -57.24 12.95 -9.44
N ILE A 18 -56.87 14.10 -10.04
CA ILE A 18 -57.68 15.18 -10.68
C ILE A 18 -58.84 15.85 -9.90
N SER A 19 -58.75 17.18 -9.72
CA SER A 19 -59.87 18.10 -10.01
C SER A 19 -59.40 19.55 -10.17
N LYS A 20 -59.91 20.22 -11.21
CA LYS A 20 -59.77 21.65 -11.53
C LYS A 20 -60.74 22.46 -10.68
N GLN A 21 -60.38 23.69 -10.28
CA GLN A 21 -61.28 24.84 -10.45
C GLN A 21 -60.61 26.21 -10.33
N HIS A 22 -61.15 27.11 -11.14
CA HIS A 22 -60.77 28.48 -11.45
C HIS A 22 -60.80 29.44 -10.25
N THR A 23 -59.89 30.42 -10.25
CA THR A 23 -60.24 31.81 -9.92
C THR A 23 -59.41 32.78 -10.77
N LEU A 24 -60.14 33.66 -11.44
CA LEU A 24 -59.66 34.79 -12.24
C LEU A 24 -59.14 35.89 -11.32
N ARG A 25 -58.05 36.59 -11.69
CA ARG A 25 -57.88 38.03 -11.40
C ARG A 25 -56.76 38.69 -12.22
N ALA A 26 -57.24 39.65 -13.02
CA ALA A 26 -56.66 40.94 -13.40
C ALA A 26 -55.26 41.04 -14.03
N ALA A 27 -55.28 41.53 -15.27
CA ALA A 27 -54.17 42.07 -16.01
C ALA A 27 -53.62 43.36 -15.38
N GLN A 28 -52.29 43.51 -15.37
CA GLN A 28 -51.66 44.82 -15.20
C GLN A 28 -50.63 45.04 -16.30
N LYS A 29 -50.91 46.04 -17.13
CA LYS A 29 -50.08 46.52 -18.23
C LYS A 29 -49.02 47.49 -17.68
N SER A 30 -47.79 47.38 -18.17
CA SER A 30 -46.83 48.49 -18.25
C SER A 30 -45.85 48.17 -19.37
N CYS A 31 -46.11 48.69 -20.57
CA CYS A 31 -45.64 49.97 -21.09
C CYS A 31 -44.14 49.94 -21.42
N THR A 32 -43.89 49.65 -22.70
CA THR A 32 -42.62 49.68 -23.40
C THR A 32 -42.14 51.13 -23.49
N PHE A 33 -40.98 51.45 -22.94
CA PHE A 33 -40.25 52.67 -23.27
C PHE A 33 -38.90 52.30 -23.85
N VAL A 34 -38.81 52.41 -25.18
CA VAL A 34 -37.55 52.37 -25.91
C VAL A 34 -36.88 53.74 -25.76
N ARG A 35 -35.71 53.78 -25.12
CA ARG A 35 -34.79 54.92 -25.25
C ARG A 35 -33.48 54.43 -25.84
N VAL A 36 -33.26 54.83 -27.08
CA VAL A 36 -32.01 54.74 -27.83
C VAL A 36 -31.00 55.70 -27.17
N GLN A 37 -29.92 55.17 -26.58
CA GLN A 37 -28.58 55.81 -26.52
C GLN A 37 -27.60 54.98 -25.68
N GLN A 38 -26.66 54.33 -26.36
CA GLN A 38 -25.21 54.34 -26.06
C GLN A 38 -24.53 53.15 -26.78
N CYS A 39 -24.39 53.27 -28.09
CA CYS A 39 -23.34 52.56 -28.81
C CYS A 39 -22.04 53.36 -28.63
N SER A 40 -21.35 53.16 -27.50
CA SER A 40 -19.91 53.46 -27.34
C SER A 40 -19.47 53.08 -25.93
N GLN A 41 -19.26 51.78 -25.69
CA GLN A 41 -18.38 51.29 -24.62
C GLN A 41 -18.11 49.78 -24.67
N ASN A 42 -18.36 49.10 -25.80
CA ASN A 42 -18.24 47.64 -25.87
C ASN A 42 -16.94 47.12 -26.53
N THR A 43 -15.90 47.95 -26.64
CA THR A 43 -14.58 47.53 -27.15
C THR A 43 -13.54 47.26 -26.06
N ARG A 44 -13.86 47.43 -24.77
CA ARG A 44 -12.92 47.10 -23.66
C ARG A 44 -13.27 45.85 -22.85
N THR A 45 -14.44 45.24 -23.06
CA THR A 45 -14.90 44.06 -22.31
C THR A 45 -14.64 42.73 -23.04
N ALA A 46 -14.30 42.76 -24.34
CA ALA A 46 -13.96 41.55 -25.10
C ALA A 46 -12.51 41.09 -24.88
N PHE A 47 -11.58 42.00 -24.52
CA PHE A 47 -10.18 41.63 -24.26
C PHE A 47 -9.93 41.12 -22.83
N SER A 48 -10.85 41.41 -21.88
CA SER A 48 -10.67 41.03 -20.47
C SER A 48 -11.26 39.66 -20.11
N ARG A 49 -11.89 38.94 -21.05
CA ARG A 49 -12.44 37.57 -20.81
C ARG A 49 -11.57 36.43 -21.32
N ARG A 50 -10.34 36.70 -21.78
CA ARG A 50 -9.40 35.66 -22.19
C ARG A 50 -8.00 35.82 -21.61
N VAL A 51 -7.85 36.53 -20.50
CA VAL A 51 -6.74 36.27 -19.59
C VAL A 51 -7.21 35.17 -18.66
N GLN A 52 -7.21 33.95 -19.17
CA GLN A 52 -7.13 32.77 -18.31
C GLN A 52 -5.84 32.97 -17.53
N LYS A 53 -5.95 33.49 -16.31
CA LYS A 53 -4.84 33.63 -15.36
C LYS A 53 -4.21 32.24 -15.35
N ARG A 54 -3.09 32.07 -16.06
CA ARG A 54 -2.31 30.83 -16.03
C ARG A 54 -1.85 30.76 -14.59
N THR A 55 -2.66 30.15 -13.74
CA THR A 55 -2.25 29.81 -12.39
C THR A 55 -0.96 29.05 -12.55
N SER A 56 0.10 29.62 -12.01
CA SER A 56 1.45 29.09 -12.20
C SER A 56 1.43 27.63 -11.75
N LEU A 57 2.22 26.75 -12.39
CA LEU A 57 2.34 25.36 -11.94
C LEU A 57 2.69 25.29 -10.44
N LYS A 58 3.43 26.28 -9.95
CA LYS A 58 3.72 26.51 -8.52
C LYS A 58 2.46 26.78 -7.70
N GLU A 59 1.53 27.58 -8.21
CA GLU A 59 0.26 27.95 -7.56
C GLU A 59 -0.72 26.76 -7.51
N LYS A 60 -0.76 25.93 -8.57
CA LYS A 60 -1.55 24.68 -8.55
C LYS A 60 -0.93 23.60 -7.65
N ALA A 61 0.40 23.50 -7.60
CA ALA A 61 1.09 22.53 -6.76
C ALA A 61 0.97 22.84 -5.26
N MET A 62 0.98 24.14 -4.91
CA MET A 62 0.83 24.65 -3.53
C MET A 62 -0.63 24.90 -3.14
N ALA A 63 -1.58 24.67 -4.05
CA ALA A 63 -3.00 24.75 -3.73
C ALA A 63 -3.37 23.78 -2.59
N PRO A 64 -4.41 24.09 -1.78
CA PRO A 64 -4.83 23.21 -0.70
C PRO A 64 -5.17 21.80 -1.23
N ALA A 65 -4.78 20.79 -0.46
CA ALA A 65 -4.97 19.38 -0.81
C ALA A 65 -6.46 19.07 -1.04
N GLY A 66 -6.81 18.79 -2.30
CA GLY A 66 -8.12 18.26 -2.64
C GLY A 66 -8.21 16.75 -2.34
N GLY A 67 -9.38 16.28 -1.88
CA GLY A 67 -9.64 14.86 -1.61
C GLY A 67 -9.47 13.92 -2.81
N LYS A 68 -9.33 14.47 -4.02
CA LYS A 68 -9.15 13.73 -5.28
C LYS A 68 -7.95 12.77 -5.26
N ALA A 69 -6.81 13.19 -4.71
CA ALA A 69 -5.61 12.35 -4.66
C ALA A 69 -5.84 11.05 -3.85
N PHE A 70 -6.54 11.16 -2.72
CA PHE A 70 -6.89 10.01 -1.88
C PHE A 70 -7.98 9.14 -2.50
N GLN A 71 -8.97 9.75 -3.17
CA GLN A 71 -10.01 9.01 -3.89
C GLN A 71 -9.43 8.16 -5.02
N ILE A 72 -8.51 8.74 -5.80
CA ILE A 72 -7.78 8.01 -6.86
C ILE A 72 -6.96 6.88 -6.23
N GLY A 73 -6.22 7.15 -5.14
CA GLY A 73 -5.45 6.12 -4.44
C GLY A 73 -6.30 4.96 -3.94
N ASN A 74 -7.45 5.24 -3.33
CA ASN A 74 -8.42 4.23 -2.91
C ASN A 74 -8.97 3.43 -4.10
N ALA A 75 -9.31 4.09 -5.21
CA ALA A 75 -9.81 3.43 -6.40
C ALA A 75 -8.77 2.50 -7.03
N VAL A 76 -7.50 2.93 -7.08
CA VAL A 76 -6.38 2.09 -7.54
C VAL A 76 -6.19 0.89 -6.64
N ALA A 77 -6.18 1.09 -5.31
CA ALA A 77 -6.05 -0.01 -4.36
C ALA A 77 -7.20 -1.02 -4.51
N ALA A 78 -8.47 -0.56 -4.55
CA ALA A 78 -9.63 -1.42 -4.73
C ALA A 78 -9.61 -2.17 -6.07
N GLY A 79 -9.26 -1.48 -7.17
CA GLY A 79 -9.12 -2.10 -8.48
C GLY A 79 -8.04 -3.19 -8.50
N SER A 80 -6.88 -2.92 -7.89
CA SER A 80 -5.79 -3.90 -7.79
C SER A 80 -6.19 -5.14 -6.97
N SER A 81 -6.95 -4.97 -5.89
CA SER A 81 -7.46 -6.08 -5.09
C SER A 81 -8.45 -6.93 -5.87
N ALA A 82 -9.36 -6.30 -6.65
CA ALA A 82 -10.29 -7.03 -7.51
C ALA A 82 -9.56 -7.85 -8.58
N VAL A 83 -8.52 -7.29 -9.20
CA VAL A 83 -7.67 -8.01 -10.15
C VAL A 83 -6.93 -9.16 -9.47
N GLY A 84 -6.36 -8.94 -8.28
CA GLY A 84 -5.67 -9.99 -7.52
C GLY A 84 -6.59 -11.15 -7.15
N ILE A 85 -7.79 -10.87 -6.64
CA ILE A 85 -8.78 -11.92 -6.30
C ILE A 85 -9.24 -12.63 -7.58
N GLY A 86 -9.51 -11.90 -8.66
CA GLY A 86 -9.87 -12.49 -9.95
C GLY A 86 -8.78 -13.43 -10.48
N ALA A 87 -7.52 -13.01 -10.40
CA ALA A 87 -6.38 -13.85 -10.76
C ALA A 87 -6.28 -15.09 -9.85
N LEU A 88 -6.56 -14.96 -8.55
CA LEU A 88 -6.50 -16.08 -7.61
C LEU A 88 -7.56 -17.11 -7.92
N CYS A 89 -8.78 -16.67 -8.20
CA CYS A 89 -9.85 -17.55 -8.62
C CYS A 89 -9.51 -18.20 -9.97
N PHE A 90 -8.97 -17.44 -10.93
CA PHE A 90 -8.63 -17.97 -12.25
C PHE A 90 -7.54 -19.05 -12.21
N TYR A 91 -6.40 -18.75 -11.57
CA TYR A 91 -5.29 -19.70 -11.47
C TYR A 91 -5.56 -20.79 -10.43
N GLY A 92 -6.20 -20.47 -9.32
CA GLY A 92 -6.51 -21.43 -8.25
C GLY A 92 -7.56 -22.48 -8.65
N LEU A 93 -8.48 -22.15 -9.57
CA LEU A 93 -9.43 -23.11 -10.15
C LEU A 93 -8.84 -23.90 -11.33
N GLY A 94 -7.56 -23.71 -11.66
CA GLY A 94 -6.90 -24.44 -12.76
C GLY A 94 -7.42 -24.08 -14.15
N LEU A 95 -7.99 -22.89 -14.34
CA LEU A 95 -8.50 -22.43 -15.64
C LEU A 95 -7.38 -22.01 -16.61
N SER A 96 -6.12 -22.00 -16.15
CA SER A 96 -4.95 -21.75 -16.98
C SER A 96 -4.42 -23.02 -17.63
N ASN A 97 -4.09 -22.95 -18.93
CA ASN A 97 -3.43 -24.04 -19.66
C ASN A 97 -1.94 -24.22 -19.29
N GLU A 98 -1.37 -23.36 -18.43
CA GLU A 98 0.01 -23.45 -17.95
C GLU A 98 0.02 -24.00 -16.51
N ALA A 99 0.90 -24.98 -16.24
CA ALA A 99 1.04 -25.59 -14.93
C ALA A 99 1.60 -24.59 -13.90
N GLY A 100 0.84 -24.35 -12.84
CA GLY A 100 1.21 -23.48 -11.73
C GLY A 100 2.30 -24.09 -10.84
N ALA A 101 2.86 -23.31 -9.91
CA ALA A 101 3.80 -23.86 -8.94
C ALA A 101 3.12 -24.86 -7.97
N VAL A 102 1.81 -24.76 -7.75
CA VAL A 102 1.03 -25.77 -7.00
C VAL A 102 1.03 -27.13 -7.70
N ASP A 103 0.90 -27.17 -9.02
CA ASP A 103 0.94 -28.42 -9.78
C ASP A 103 2.34 -29.06 -9.72
N ARG A 104 3.38 -28.22 -9.76
CA ARG A 104 4.77 -28.65 -9.57
C ARG A 104 5.08 -29.05 -8.13
N ALA A 105 4.37 -28.49 -7.15
CA ALA A 105 4.57 -28.77 -5.74
C ALA A 105 4.30 -30.23 -5.36
N LEU A 106 3.39 -30.89 -6.09
CA LEU A 106 3.16 -32.34 -6.00
C LEU A 106 4.43 -33.14 -6.35
N LEU A 107 5.22 -32.64 -7.31
CA LEU A 107 6.46 -33.27 -7.80
C LEU A 107 7.72 -32.83 -7.02
N TRP A 108 7.62 -31.88 -6.08
CA TRP A 108 8.79 -31.42 -5.33
C TRP A 108 9.39 -32.52 -4.45
N SER A 109 10.70 -32.69 -4.56
CA SER A 109 11.49 -33.51 -3.65
C SER A 109 11.46 -32.95 -2.22
N GLN A 110 11.80 -33.78 -1.24
CA GLN A 110 11.82 -33.37 0.17
C GLN A 110 12.81 -32.21 0.42
N GLU A 111 13.91 -32.15 -0.33
CA GLU A 111 14.90 -31.08 -0.24
C GLU A 111 14.32 -29.70 -0.61
N VAL A 112 13.57 -29.62 -1.71
CA VAL A 112 12.95 -28.35 -2.17
C VAL A 112 11.93 -27.87 -1.13
N ARG A 113 11.11 -28.78 -0.60
CA ARG A 113 10.13 -28.46 0.44
C ARG A 113 10.80 -27.96 1.72
N GLN A 114 11.91 -28.59 2.13
CA GLN A 114 12.68 -28.16 3.30
C GLN A 114 13.30 -26.77 3.10
N ARG A 115 13.86 -26.48 1.92
CA ARG A 115 14.44 -25.16 1.58
C ARG A 115 13.39 -24.06 1.63
N ILE A 116 12.23 -24.27 1.00
CA ILE A 116 11.12 -23.31 1.02
C ILE A 116 10.64 -23.10 2.46
N ARG A 117 10.41 -24.19 3.20
CA ARG A 117 9.98 -24.12 4.61
C ARG A 117 10.98 -23.35 5.48
N ALA A 118 12.28 -23.58 5.31
CA ALA A 118 13.32 -22.87 6.04
C ALA A 118 13.27 -21.36 5.74
N THR A 119 13.13 -20.97 4.47
CA THR A 119 12.99 -19.56 4.07
C THR A 119 11.77 -18.90 4.74
N TYR A 120 10.62 -19.58 4.76
CA TYR A 120 9.42 -19.05 5.43
C TYR A 120 9.54 -19.03 6.97
N MET A 121 10.29 -19.96 7.58
CA MET A 121 10.61 -19.91 9.00
C MET A 121 11.45 -18.69 9.36
N TYR A 122 12.48 -18.36 8.56
CA TYR A 122 13.25 -17.13 8.76
C TYR A 122 12.42 -15.88 8.49
N PHE A 123 11.55 -15.89 7.49
CA PHE A 123 10.60 -14.80 7.27
C PHE A 123 9.70 -14.57 8.50
N GLY A 124 9.02 -15.61 9.00
CA GLY A 124 8.17 -15.51 10.18
C GLY A 124 8.95 -15.10 11.43
N GLY A 125 10.16 -15.65 11.60
CA GLY A 125 11.10 -15.24 12.64
C GLY A 125 11.49 -13.76 12.54
N SER A 126 11.68 -13.24 11.34
CA SER A 126 12.05 -11.84 11.09
C SER A 126 10.93 -10.91 11.55
N VAL A 127 9.68 -11.25 11.20
CA VAL A 127 8.49 -10.50 11.63
C VAL A 127 8.35 -10.53 13.15
N ALA A 128 8.51 -11.70 13.77
CA ALA A 128 8.45 -11.84 15.23
C ALA A 128 9.55 -11.03 15.94
N LEU A 129 10.80 -11.12 15.48
CA LEU A 129 11.94 -10.36 15.99
C LEU A 129 11.74 -8.85 15.83
N THR A 130 11.19 -8.42 14.69
CA THR A 130 10.86 -7.01 14.44
C THR A 130 9.83 -6.51 15.44
N ALA A 131 8.77 -7.30 15.69
CA ALA A 131 7.73 -6.95 16.66
C ALA A 131 8.26 -6.92 18.10
N MET A 132 9.10 -7.89 18.49
CA MET A 132 9.76 -7.91 19.81
C MET A 132 10.69 -6.72 19.98
N SER A 133 11.49 -6.39 18.97
CA SER A 133 12.38 -5.22 18.97
C SER A 133 11.60 -3.91 19.08
N ALA A 134 10.55 -3.74 18.27
CA ALA A 134 9.69 -2.57 18.35
C ALA A 134 9.08 -2.42 19.75
N MET A 135 8.60 -3.52 20.35
CA MET A 135 8.07 -3.53 21.71
C MET A 135 9.12 -3.16 22.76
N ALA A 136 10.35 -3.63 22.62
CA ALA A 136 11.47 -3.28 23.50
C ALA A 136 11.80 -1.78 23.42
N VAL A 137 11.79 -1.21 22.20
CA VAL A 137 12.02 0.22 21.97
C VAL A 137 10.89 1.07 22.55
N VAL A 138 9.63 0.65 22.40
CA VAL A 138 8.47 1.33 23.00
C VAL A 138 8.55 1.40 24.52
N ARG A 139 9.06 0.35 25.17
CA ARG A 139 9.24 0.31 26.62
C ARG A 139 10.45 1.09 27.12
N THR A 140 11.34 1.52 26.23
CA THR A 140 12.61 2.18 26.59
C THR A 140 12.61 3.63 26.09
N PRO A 141 12.37 4.62 26.96
CA PRO A 141 12.25 6.03 26.55
C PRO A 141 13.46 6.57 25.79
N ALA A 142 14.68 6.16 26.17
CA ALA A 142 15.90 6.58 25.49
C ALA A 142 15.94 6.10 24.02
N LEU A 143 15.54 4.85 23.76
CA LEU A 143 15.50 4.29 22.40
C LEU A 143 14.35 4.88 21.58
N MET A 144 13.18 5.10 22.20
CA MET A 144 12.06 5.76 21.53
C MET A 144 12.42 7.20 21.14
N ASN A 145 13.06 7.97 22.02
CA ASN A 145 13.52 9.32 21.73
C ASN A 145 14.54 9.35 20.59
N LEU A 146 15.43 8.37 20.53
CA LEU A 146 16.37 8.22 19.43
C LEU A 146 15.65 7.91 18.11
N ALA A 147 14.69 6.98 18.12
CA ALA A 147 13.92 6.59 16.94
C ALA A 147 13.02 7.73 16.41
N MET A 148 12.50 8.57 17.30
CA MET A 148 11.67 9.73 16.95
C MET A 148 12.47 10.98 16.55
N LYS A 149 13.81 10.96 16.66
CA LYS A 149 14.64 12.12 16.39
C LYS A 149 14.57 12.48 14.90
N ASN A 150 13.88 13.56 14.57
CA ASN A 150 13.68 13.99 13.17
C ASN A 150 14.83 14.87 12.62
N SER A 151 16.07 14.55 12.98
CA SER A 151 17.25 15.25 12.44
C SER A 151 17.68 14.62 11.12
N TRP A 152 18.16 15.41 10.15
CA TRP A 152 18.77 14.89 8.92
C TRP A 152 19.86 13.85 9.19
N LEU A 153 20.64 14.04 10.26
CA LEU A 153 21.63 13.05 10.71
C LEU A 153 20.99 11.75 11.20
N ALA A 154 19.88 11.84 11.93
CA ALA A 154 19.17 10.67 12.44
C ALA A 154 18.44 9.90 11.31
N ILE A 155 17.90 10.61 10.32
CA ILE A 155 17.33 10.02 9.11
C ILE A 155 18.43 9.32 8.31
N GLY A 156 19.55 10.00 8.05
CA GLY A 156 20.70 9.40 7.36
C GLY A 156 21.25 8.17 8.09
N ALA A 157 21.37 8.25 9.43
CA ALA A 157 21.84 7.16 10.26
C ALA A 157 20.89 5.95 10.25
N SER A 158 19.57 6.16 10.27
CA SER A 158 18.60 5.05 10.22
C SER A 158 18.62 4.34 8.88
N PHE A 159 18.71 5.08 7.76
CA PHE A 159 18.92 4.48 6.44
C PHE A 159 20.24 3.71 6.35
N ALA A 160 21.35 4.31 6.81
CA ALA A 160 22.65 3.66 6.83
C ALA A 160 22.63 2.38 7.69
N ALA A 161 21.96 2.40 8.85
CA ALA A 161 21.83 1.23 9.71
C ALA A 161 21.00 0.12 9.05
N MET A 162 19.84 0.44 8.45
CA MET A 162 19.01 -0.56 7.76
C MET A 162 19.73 -1.18 6.56
N ILE A 163 20.35 -0.35 5.71
CA ILE A 163 21.09 -0.82 4.53
C ILE A 163 22.33 -1.59 4.96
N GLY A 164 23.13 -1.03 5.88
CA GLY A 164 24.38 -1.62 6.35
C GLY A 164 24.16 -2.98 7.03
N THR A 165 23.17 -3.10 7.91
CA THR A 165 22.85 -4.39 8.55
C THR A 165 22.29 -5.40 7.55
N GLY A 166 21.53 -4.94 6.55
CA GLY A 166 21.04 -5.79 5.47
C GLY A 166 22.14 -6.27 4.52
N MET A 167 23.14 -5.42 4.23
CA MET A 167 24.33 -5.79 3.46
C MET A 167 25.21 -6.75 4.25
N LEU A 168 25.41 -6.50 5.54
CA LEU A 168 26.16 -7.38 6.44
C LEU A 168 25.53 -8.77 6.46
N CYS A 169 24.23 -8.87 6.69
CA CYS A 169 23.51 -10.14 6.68
C CYS A 169 23.70 -10.88 5.36
N ARG A 170 23.65 -10.19 4.22
CA ARG A 170 23.86 -10.78 2.89
C ARG A 170 25.28 -11.23 2.60
N SER A 171 26.27 -10.51 3.12
CA SER A 171 27.69 -10.78 2.89
C SER A 171 28.20 -12.04 3.61
N ILE A 172 27.57 -12.41 4.72
CA ILE A 172 27.98 -13.58 5.51
C ILE A 172 27.44 -14.84 4.84
N PRO A 173 28.29 -15.85 4.55
CA PRO A 173 27.83 -17.11 3.99
C PRO A 173 26.98 -17.89 5.01
N TYR A 174 25.94 -18.56 4.51
CA TYR A 174 25.08 -19.37 5.34
C TYR A 174 25.81 -20.62 5.85
N LYS A 175 25.66 -20.88 7.16
CA LYS A 175 26.05 -22.12 7.81
C LYS A 175 24.91 -22.56 8.71
N GLU A 176 24.65 -23.86 8.75
CA GLU A 176 23.61 -24.42 9.61
C GLU A 176 23.94 -24.19 11.09
N GLY A 177 22.91 -23.94 11.90
CA GLY A 177 23.04 -23.64 13.33
C GLY A 177 23.08 -22.14 13.68
N LEU A 178 23.25 -21.86 14.97
CA LEU A 178 23.41 -20.50 15.49
C LEU A 178 24.84 -20.01 15.22
N GLY A 179 24.98 -19.14 14.22
CA GLY A 179 26.27 -18.57 13.84
C GLY A 179 26.18 -17.07 13.50
N ALA A 180 27.26 -16.54 12.95
CA ALA A 180 27.37 -15.13 12.58
C ALA A 180 26.23 -14.67 11.65
N LYS A 181 25.76 -15.54 10.75
CA LYS A 181 24.62 -15.27 9.86
C LYS A 181 23.34 -14.97 10.64
N GLN A 182 23.04 -15.79 11.66
CA GLN A 182 21.84 -15.66 12.47
C GLN A 182 21.88 -14.42 13.35
N LEU A 183 23.07 -14.11 13.90
CA LEU A 183 23.27 -12.86 14.64
C LEU A 183 23.07 -11.64 13.73
N ALA A 184 23.62 -11.65 12.52
CA ALA A 184 23.45 -10.55 11.57
C ALA A 184 22.00 -10.41 11.09
N TRP A 185 21.29 -11.53 10.91
CA TRP A 185 19.87 -11.55 10.61
C TRP A 185 19.03 -10.98 11.76
N MET A 186 19.24 -11.43 13.00
CA MET A 186 18.56 -10.90 14.18
C MET A 186 18.85 -9.41 14.38
N LEU A 187 20.09 -8.99 14.15
CA LEU A 187 20.49 -7.58 14.21
C LEU A 187 19.72 -6.76 13.16
N HIS A 188 19.66 -7.24 11.92
CA HIS A 188 18.93 -6.55 10.85
C HIS A 188 17.44 -6.40 11.17
N SER A 189 16.78 -7.50 11.59
CA SER A 189 15.37 -7.45 12.01
C SER A 189 15.15 -6.56 13.23
N GLY A 190 16.11 -6.56 14.16
CA GLY A 190 16.10 -5.70 15.34
C GLY A 190 16.17 -4.21 14.98
N VAL A 191 17.09 -3.83 14.10
CA VAL A 191 17.25 -2.44 13.61
C VAL A 191 16.00 -1.97 12.88
N ILE A 192 15.40 -2.80 12.03
CA ILE A 192 14.13 -2.45 11.37
C ILE A 192 13.01 -2.26 12.40
N GLY A 193 12.95 -3.12 13.43
CA GLY A 193 11.99 -2.97 14.54
C GLY A 193 12.16 -1.64 15.29
N MET A 194 13.39 -1.18 15.49
CA MET A 194 13.68 0.12 16.10
C MET A 194 13.21 1.28 15.24
N VAL A 195 13.47 1.25 13.93
CA VAL A 195 13.06 2.30 12.99
C VAL A 195 11.53 2.39 12.87
N ILE A 196 10.84 1.25 12.97
CA ILE A 196 9.38 1.16 12.88
C ILE A 196 8.70 1.50 14.21
N ALA A 197 9.41 1.41 15.34
CA ALA A 197 8.83 1.60 16.67
C ALA A 197 7.97 2.86 16.83
N PRO A 198 8.31 4.05 16.28
CA PRO A 198 7.47 5.25 16.40
C PRO A 198 6.05 5.09 15.81
N ILE A 199 5.83 4.15 14.90
CA ILE A 199 4.51 3.83 14.35
C ILE A 199 3.57 3.29 15.46
N SER A 200 4.12 2.73 16.55
CA SER A 200 3.35 2.29 17.72
C SER A 200 2.47 3.38 18.32
N LEU A 201 2.87 4.66 18.14
CA LEU A 201 2.16 5.83 18.65
C LEU A 201 0.81 6.06 17.95
N MET A 202 0.58 5.41 16.80
CA MET A 202 -0.72 5.44 16.11
C MET A 202 -1.82 4.67 16.87
N GLY A 203 -1.43 3.83 17.83
CA GLY A 203 -2.32 3.11 18.73
C GLY A 203 -2.30 1.59 18.51
N GLY A 204 -2.19 0.83 19.60
CA GLY A 204 -2.10 -0.63 19.59
C GLY A 204 -3.24 -1.34 18.83
N PRO A 205 -4.53 -1.03 19.08
CA PRO A 205 -5.64 -1.69 18.37
C PRO A 205 -5.62 -1.44 16.85
N LEU A 206 -5.16 -0.27 16.42
CA LEU A 206 -5.05 0.06 15.00
C LEU A 206 -3.96 -0.78 14.33
N LEU A 207 -2.81 -0.91 14.99
CA LEU A 207 -1.71 -1.72 14.47
C LEU A 207 -2.02 -3.22 14.47
N MET A 208 -2.80 -3.72 15.43
CA MET A 208 -3.25 -5.11 15.39
C MET A 208 -4.18 -5.40 14.21
N ARG A 209 -5.07 -4.46 13.86
CA ARG A 209 -5.86 -4.56 12.62
C ARG A 209 -4.98 -4.52 11.39
N ALA A 210 -4.03 -3.58 11.34
CA ALA A 210 -3.07 -3.47 10.24
C ALA A 210 -2.25 -4.76 10.06
N ALA A 211 -1.80 -5.36 11.16
CA ALA A 211 -1.05 -6.61 11.16
C ALA A 211 -1.88 -7.77 10.61
N TRP A 212 -3.14 -7.92 11.05
CA TRP A 212 -4.04 -8.95 10.52
C TRP A 212 -4.36 -8.76 9.04
N TYR A 213 -4.59 -7.52 8.60
CA TYR A 213 -4.78 -7.23 7.17
C TYR A 213 -3.53 -7.52 6.36
N THR A 214 -2.35 -7.19 6.89
CA THR A 214 -1.08 -7.51 6.24
C THR A 214 -0.89 -9.02 6.14
N ALA A 215 -1.17 -9.78 7.20
CA ALA A 215 -1.09 -11.23 7.18
C ALA A 215 -2.02 -11.84 6.12
N GLY A 216 -3.24 -11.32 5.99
CA GLY A 216 -4.18 -11.71 4.93
C GLY A 216 -3.68 -11.38 3.53
N VAL A 217 -3.13 -10.18 3.31
CA VAL A 217 -2.56 -9.75 2.03
C VAL A 217 -1.34 -10.59 1.67
N VAL A 218 -0.38 -10.74 2.58
CA VAL A 218 0.84 -11.53 2.40
C VAL A 218 0.50 -12.99 2.12
N GLY A 219 -0.39 -13.59 2.92
CA GLY A 219 -0.84 -14.96 2.72
C GLY A 219 -1.58 -15.15 1.40
N GLY A 220 -2.54 -14.27 1.08
CA GLY A 220 -3.30 -14.33 -0.17
C GLY A 220 -2.43 -14.16 -1.42
N LEU A 221 -1.49 -13.20 -1.39
CA LEU A 221 -0.52 -13.00 -2.46
C LEU A 221 0.47 -14.18 -2.55
N SER A 222 0.93 -14.74 -1.43
CA SER A 222 1.80 -15.92 -1.47
C SER A 222 1.10 -17.13 -2.12
N THR A 223 -0.19 -17.35 -1.80
CA THR A 223 -1.01 -18.39 -2.46
C THR A 223 -1.18 -18.10 -3.95
N LEU A 224 -1.44 -16.84 -4.31
CA LEU A 224 -1.50 -16.40 -5.70
C LEU A 224 -0.22 -16.72 -6.47
N ALA A 225 0.94 -16.43 -5.89
CA ALA A 225 2.25 -16.72 -6.50
C ALA A 225 2.47 -18.22 -6.71
N MET A 226 1.95 -19.05 -5.81
CA MET A 226 1.99 -20.51 -5.94
C MET A 226 1.08 -21.00 -7.07
N CYS A 227 -0.12 -20.43 -7.21
CA CYS A 227 -1.05 -20.83 -8.26
C CYS A 227 -0.63 -20.31 -9.64
N ALA A 228 0.02 -19.15 -9.71
CA ALA A 228 0.34 -18.51 -10.98
C ALA A 228 1.62 -19.06 -11.64
N PRO A 229 1.71 -19.05 -12.98
CA PRO A 229 2.92 -19.44 -13.70
C PRO A 229 4.12 -18.55 -13.36
N SER A 230 5.28 -19.17 -13.08
CA SER A 230 6.47 -18.48 -12.56
C SER A 230 7.21 -17.61 -13.58
N GLU A 231 7.19 -17.96 -14.85
CA GLU A 231 8.02 -17.30 -15.87
C GLU A 231 7.55 -15.88 -16.22
N LYS A 232 6.26 -15.55 -15.99
CA LYS A 232 5.73 -14.23 -16.33
C LYS A 232 6.07 -13.17 -15.29
N PHE A 233 5.99 -13.45 -13.99
CA PHE A 233 6.33 -12.43 -12.99
C PHE A 233 7.84 -12.28 -12.82
N LEU A 234 8.65 -13.34 -12.99
CA LEU A 234 10.12 -13.21 -12.98
C LEU A 234 10.65 -12.25 -14.05
N ASN A 235 9.98 -12.18 -15.21
CA ASN A 235 10.31 -11.21 -16.26
C ASN A 235 9.80 -9.78 -15.97
N MET A 236 8.96 -9.59 -14.95
CA MET A 236 8.48 -8.28 -14.52
C MET A 236 9.44 -7.54 -13.57
N GLY A 237 10.62 -8.09 -13.27
CA GLY A 237 11.59 -7.44 -12.37
C GLY A 237 11.95 -6.02 -12.80
N ALA A 238 12.14 -5.76 -14.10
CA ALA A 238 12.51 -4.44 -14.61
C ALA A 238 11.41 -3.37 -14.38
N PRO A 239 10.15 -3.56 -14.83
CA PRO A 239 9.06 -2.64 -14.49
C PRO A 239 8.89 -2.39 -12.99
N LEU A 240 9.10 -3.44 -12.19
CA LEU A 240 8.93 -3.39 -10.74
C LEU A 240 9.99 -2.51 -10.05
N THR A 241 11.24 -2.57 -10.53
CA THR A 241 12.30 -1.66 -10.06
C THR A 241 12.06 -0.20 -10.44
N ILE A 242 11.48 0.07 -11.61
CA ILE A 242 11.07 1.43 -12.00
C ILE A 242 9.97 1.94 -11.06
N GLY A 243 8.98 1.10 -10.78
CA GLY A 243 7.92 1.42 -9.82
C GLY A 243 8.46 1.67 -8.40
N LEU A 244 9.47 0.91 -7.98
CA LEU A 244 10.17 1.13 -6.71
C LEU A 244 10.84 2.50 -6.67
N GLY A 245 11.52 2.91 -7.76
CA GLY A 245 12.06 4.25 -7.89
C GLY A 245 11.00 5.34 -7.71
N MET A 246 9.83 5.18 -8.33
CA MET A 246 8.71 6.11 -8.17
C MET A 246 8.22 6.19 -6.71
N VAL A 247 8.05 5.05 -6.04
CA VAL A 247 7.60 5.01 -4.64
C VAL A 247 8.66 5.60 -3.70
N ILE A 248 9.95 5.35 -3.94
CA ILE A 248 11.04 5.94 -3.15
C ILE A 248 11.06 7.46 -3.34
N VAL A 249 11.04 7.95 -4.59
CA VAL A 249 11.04 9.39 -4.88
C VAL A 249 9.83 10.08 -4.27
N SER A 250 8.64 9.45 -4.33
CA SER A 250 7.45 10.01 -3.68
C SER A 250 7.55 9.99 -2.15
N SER A 251 8.07 8.92 -1.54
CA SER A 251 8.33 8.84 -0.09
C SER A 251 9.38 9.83 0.40
N LEU A 252 10.39 10.16 -0.39
CA LEU A 252 11.34 11.24 -0.06
C LEU A 252 10.70 12.61 -0.28
N GLY A 253 9.90 12.76 -1.33
CA GLY A 253 9.20 14.00 -1.64
C GLY A 253 8.21 14.42 -0.54
N THR A 254 7.57 13.48 0.16
CA THR A 254 6.71 13.81 1.31
C THR A 254 7.47 14.41 2.50
N MET A 255 8.79 14.28 2.56
CA MET A 255 9.62 14.97 3.58
C MET A 255 9.80 16.45 3.26
N PHE A 256 9.79 16.83 1.98
CA PHE A 256 9.99 18.21 1.53
C PHE A 256 8.68 18.98 1.35
N PHE A 257 7.58 18.27 1.02
CA PHE A 257 6.30 18.89 0.73
C PHE A 257 5.25 18.52 1.79
N PRO A 258 4.65 19.52 2.48
CA PRO A 258 3.60 19.26 3.45
C PRO A 258 2.40 18.53 2.82
N PRO A 259 1.79 17.55 3.52
CA PRO A 259 0.63 16.81 3.01
C PRO A 259 -0.62 17.69 2.82
N ALA A 260 -0.62 18.91 3.35
CA ALA A 260 -1.68 19.90 3.15
C ALA A 260 -1.68 20.54 1.76
N THR A 261 -0.61 20.39 0.97
CA THR A 261 -0.51 20.87 -0.42
C THR A 261 -1.02 19.82 -1.39
N ALA A 262 -1.55 20.22 -2.55
CA ALA A 262 -2.01 19.30 -3.59
C ALA A 262 -0.89 18.37 -4.09
N LEU A 263 0.32 18.90 -4.25
CA LEU A 263 1.51 18.11 -4.58
C LEU A 263 1.83 17.12 -3.46
N GLY A 264 1.92 17.59 -2.20
CA GLY A 264 2.24 16.74 -1.05
C GLY A 264 1.21 15.62 -0.82
N ALA A 265 -0.09 15.92 -0.98
CA ALA A 265 -1.16 14.92 -0.92
C ALA A 265 -1.08 13.91 -2.07
N GLY A 266 -0.67 14.36 -3.27
CA GLY A 266 -0.39 13.49 -4.41
C GLY A 266 0.76 12.52 -4.13
N LEU A 267 1.90 13.02 -3.67
CA LEU A 267 3.07 12.21 -3.31
C LEU A 267 2.74 11.24 -2.17
N TYR A 268 2.01 11.71 -1.15
CA TYR A 268 1.55 10.87 -0.06
C TYR A 268 0.64 9.75 -0.58
N SER A 269 -0.33 10.06 -1.44
CA SER A 269 -1.21 9.04 -2.04
C SER A 269 -0.45 8.02 -2.89
N ILE A 270 0.46 8.47 -3.76
CA ILE A 270 1.30 7.59 -4.59
C ILE A 270 2.16 6.70 -3.70
N SER A 271 2.83 7.28 -2.70
CA SER A 271 3.66 6.49 -1.80
C SER A 271 2.80 5.46 -1.06
N VAL A 272 1.70 5.85 -0.43
CA VAL A 272 0.92 4.95 0.42
C VAL A 272 0.17 3.90 -0.43
N TYR A 273 -0.71 4.32 -1.33
CA TYR A 273 -1.55 3.39 -2.10
C TYR A 273 -0.79 2.71 -3.22
N GLY A 274 -0.01 3.48 -4.00
CA GLY A 274 0.86 2.91 -5.04
C GLY A 274 1.91 1.98 -4.46
N GLY A 275 2.46 2.32 -3.30
CA GLY A 275 3.36 1.44 -2.56
C GLY A 275 2.73 0.11 -2.16
N VAL A 276 1.50 0.08 -1.60
CA VAL A 276 0.84 -1.20 -1.26
C VAL A 276 0.71 -2.11 -2.48
N VAL A 277 0.30 -1.55 -3.62
CA VAL A 277 0.17 -2.32 -4.87
C VAL A 277 1.55 -2.82 -5.33
N LEU A 278 2.54 -1.93 -5.34
CA LEU A 278 3.90 -2.24 -5.79
C LEU A 278 4.54 -3.33 -4.92
N PHE A 279 4.51 -3.19 -3.59
CA PHE A 279 5.10 -4.18 -2.68
C PHE A 279 4.29 -5.48 -2.67
N GLY A 280 2.98 -5.44 -2.95
CA GLY A 280 2.22 -6.65 -3.21
C GLY A 280 2.71 -7.40 -4.45
N MET A 281 3.05 -6.68 -5.52
CA MET A 281 3.66 -7.25 -6.72
C MET A 281 5.10 -7.73 -6.49
N PHE A 282 5.90 -7.03 -5.66
CA PHE A 282 7.22 -7.53 -5.23
C PHE A 282 7.10 -8.80 -4.41
N LEU A 283 6.13 -8.90 -3.51
CA LEU A 283 5.89 -10.11 -2.75
C LEU A 283 5.56 -11.29 -3.66
N LEU A 284 4.73 -11.10 -4.69
CA LEU A 284 4.47 -12.12 -5.72
C LEU A 284 5.76 -12.53 -6.43
N TYR A 285 6.53 -11.54 -6.90
CA TYR A 285 7.81 -11.76 -7.59
C TYR A 285 8.81 -12.54 -6.72
N ASP A 286 9.03 -12.09 -5.49
CA ASP A 286 10.00 -12.68 -4.57
C ASP A 286 9.55 -14.08 -4.10
N THR A 287 8.24 -14.33 -3.97
CA THR A 287 7.72 -15.66 -3.68
C THR A 287 8.06 -16.64 -4.80
N GLN A 288 7.83 -16.26 -6.06
CA GLN A 288 8.19 -17.09 -7.21
C GLN A 288 9.70 -17.25 -7.37
N LYS A 289 10.47 -16.21 -7.07
CA LYS A 289 11.93 -16.26 -7.03
C LYS A 289 12.45 -17.24 -5.98
N ILE A 290 11.86 -17.28 -4.78
CA ILE A 290 12.20 -18.24 -3.72
C ILE A 290 11.96 -19.67 -4.22
N ILE A 291 10.80 -19.92 -4.83
CA ILE A 291 10.43 -21.25 -5.36
C ILE A 291 11.41 -21.67 -6.46
N LYS A 292 11.63 -20.82 -7.46
CA LYS A 292 12.54 -21.10 -8.57
C LYS A 292 13.98 -21.36 -8.09
N ASN A 293 14.45 -20.55 -7.14
CA ASN A 293 15.77 -20.73 -6.55
C ASN A 293 15.86 -22.02 -5.72
N ALA A 294 14.78 -22.44 -5.04
CA ALA A 294 14.77 -23.69 -4.29
C ALA A 294 14.79 -24.92 -5.20
N GLU A 295 14.07 -24.87 -6.33
CA GLU A 295 14.00 -25.91 -7.36
C GLU A 295 15.31 -26.07 -8.13
N HIS A 296 15.93 -24.96 -8.56
CA HIS A 296 17.12 -24.98 -9.42
C HIS A 296 18.43 -25.11 -8.64
N HIS A 297 18.39 -25.11 -7.31
CA HIS A 297 19.60 -25.24 -6.52
C HIS A 297 20.09 -26.70 -6.52
N PRO A 298 21.29 -26.98 -7.06
CA PRO A 298 21.76 -28.35 -7.23
C PRO A 298 21.96 -29.03 -5.86
N SER A 299 21.60 -30.31 -5.75
CA SER A 299 21.73 -31.07 -4.50
C SER A 299 23.18 -31.19 -4.01
N TYR A 300 24.15 -31.19 -4.95
CA TYR A 300 25.59 -31.19 -4.65
C TYR A 300 26.23 -29.83 -4.98
N SER A 301 25.70 -28.75 -4.39
CA SER A 301 26.32 -27.43 -4.47
C SER A 301 27.43 -27.28 -3.42
N PRO A 302 28.63 -26.80 -3.76
CA PRO A 302 29.65 -26.46 -2.77
C PRO A 302 29.23 -25.29 -1.86
N VAL A 303 28.26 -24.49 -2.29
CA VAL A 303 27.65 -23.42 -1.50
C VAL A 303 26.25 -23.86 -1.06
N PRO A 304 25.96 -23.94 0.26
CA PRO A 304 24.65 -24.35 0.73
C PRO A 304 23.57 -23.33 0.35
N TYR A 305 22.34 -23.81 0.19
CA TYR A 305 21.18 -22.93 0.03
C TYR A 305 21.06 -21.98 1.23
N ASP A 306 20.94 -20.68 0.96
CA ASP A 306 20.86 -19.65 2.00
C ASP A 306 19.40 -19.18 2.19
N PRO A 307 18.63 -19.81 3.09
CA PRO A 307 17.24 -19.45 3.32
C PRO A 307 17.09 -18.06 3.95
N VAL A 308 18.10 -17.58 4.70
CA VAL A 308 18.08 -16.25 5.31
C VAL A 308 18.10 -15.20 4.21
N ASN A 309 19.04 -15.28 3.26
CA ASN A 309 19.13 -14.30 2.17
C ASN A 309 17.89 -14.29 1.28
N GLN A 310 17.29 -15.45 1.04
CA GLN A 310 16.06 -15.56 0.26
C GLN A 310 14.85 -14.96 0.99
N SER A 311 14.82 -15.03 2.32
CA SER A 311 13.71 -14.49 3.14
C SER A 311 13.72 -12.96 3.27
N ILE A 312 14.87 -12.29 3.07
CA ILE A 312 14.98 -10.84 3.30
C ILE A 312 14.07 -10.05 2.34
N GLY A 313 13.92 -10.48 1.08
CA GLY A 313 13.07 -9.81 0.09
C GLY A 313 11.60 -9.76 0.54
N ILE A 314 10.99 -10.94 0.70
CA ILE A 314 9.60 -11.08 1.19
C ILE A 314 9.37 -10.42 2.56
N TYR A 315 10.39 -10.42 3.43
CA TYR A 315 10.35 -9.73 4.71
C TYR A 315 10.24 -8.21 4.54
N LEU A 316 11.09 -7.60 3.72
CA LEU A 316 11.07 -6.15 3.48
C LEU A 316 9.78 -5.72 2.77
N ASP A 317 9.26 -6.51 1.85
CA ASP A 317 7.96 -6.24 1.20
C ASP A 317 6.83 -6.27 2.22
N THR A 318 6.81 -7.29 3.09
CA THR A 318 5.80 -7.43 4.15
C THR A 318 5.82 -6.23 5.10
N ILE A 319 7.00 -5.79 5.51
CA ILE A 319 7.17 -4.62 6.37
C ILE A 319 6.68 -3.35 5.66
N ASN A 320 7.01 -3.17 4.38
CA ASN A 320 6.56 -2.02 3.60
C ASN A 320 5.03 -2.00 3.43
N ILE A 321 4.40 -3.16 3.19
CA ILE A 321 2.94 -3.29 3.13
C ILE A 321 2.33 -2.94 4.49
N PHE A 322 2.87 -3.48 5.58
CA PHE A 322 2.38 -3.22 6.94
C PHE A 322 2.38 -1.74 7.29
N ILE A 323 3.51 -1.04 7.09
CA ILE A 323 3.65 0.38 7.39
C ILE A 323 2.61 1.19 6.59
N ARG A 324 2.40 0.86 5.31
CA ARG A 324 1.44 1.56 4.45
C ARG A 324 -0.01 1.27 4.82
N LEU A 325 -0.36 0.03 5.16
CA LEU A 325 -1.68 -0.29 5.68
C LEU A 325 -1.95 0.42 7.01
N ALA A 326 -0.98 0.46 7.93
CA ALA A 326 -1.10 1.22 9.17
C ALA A 326 -1.35 2.72 8.88
N MET A 327 -0.65 3.32 7.92
CA MET A 327 -0.88 4.71 7.48
C MET A 327 -2.28 4.92 6.89
N ILE A 328 -2.78 4.01 6.05
CA ILE A 328 -4.14 4.08 5.47
C ILE A 328 -5.19 4.03 6.59
N LEU A 329 -5.08 3.06 7.48
CA LEU A 329 -5.97 2.90 8.65
C LEU A 329 -5.92 4.11 9.57
N GLY A 330 -4.73 4.67 9.82
CA GLY A 330 -4.52 5.85 10.64
C GLY A 330 -5.16 7.10 10.04
N ASN A 331 -5.09 7.27 8.73
CA ASN A 331 -5.65 8.42 8.04
C ASN A 331 -7.19 8.37 7.98
N ASN A 332 -7.78 7.17 7.85
CA ASN A 332 -9.23 6.98 7.84
C ASN A 332 -9.90 7.27 9.19
N ARG A 333 -9.17 7.21 10.31
CA ARG A 333 -9.68 7.55 11.66
C ARG A 333 -9.77 9.05 11.91
N LYS A 334 -9.00 9.86 11.17
CA LYS A 334 -8.96 11.33 11.33
C LYS A 334 -10.03 12.07 10.52
N LYS A 335 -10.78 11.35 9.68
CA LYS A 335 -11.95 11.85 8.94
C LYS A 335 -13.22 11.47 9.69
#